data_AF-A0A0R2SYH7-F1
#
_entry.id   AF-A0A0R2SYH7-F1
#
_cell.length_a   1.000
_cell.length_b   1.000
_cell.length_c   1.000
_cell.angle_alpha   90.00
_cell.angle_beta   90.00
_cell.angle_gamma   90.00
#
_symmetry.space_group_name_H-M   'P 1'
#
loop_
_entity.id
_entity.type
_entity.pdbx_description
1 polymer ?
#
loop_
_entity_poly.entity_id
_entity_poly.type
_entity_poly.pdbx_seq_one_letter_code
_entity_poly.pdbx_strand_id
1 'polypeptide(L)' 'MVSIFKAIESLFLDYLFLPFDALRSMDNWWASNALNWFFMSIGAAAMIYWMLQLKSFNDSGEENKDVSAHSYI' A
#
# COMPACT_ATOMS: atom_id res chain seq x y z
N MET A 1 10.27 -6.95 36.17
CA MET A 1 9.38 -7.35 35.05
C MET A 1 8.39 -6.24 34.67
N VAL A 2 7.58 -5.72 35.60
CA VAL A 2 6.56 -4.68 35.29
C VAL A 2 7.14 -3.40 34.67
N SER A 3 8.37 -3.01 35.04
CA SER A 3 9.03 -1.81 34.53
C SER A 3 9.27 -1.82 33.01
N ILE A 4 9.60 -2.98 32.42
CA ILE A 4 9.84 -3.09 30.97
C ILE A 4 8.53 -2.88 30.21
N PHE A 5 7.44 -3.50 30.68
CA PHE A 5 6.12 -3.34 30.04
C PHE A 5 5.61 -1.90 30.13
N LYS A 6 5.82 -1.20 31.26
CA LYS A 6 5.49 0.23 31.39
C LYS A 6 6.34 1.14 30.48
N ALA A 7 7.61 0.80 30.29
CA ALA A 7 8.47 1.54 29.37
C ALA A 7 8.00 1.38 27.91
N ILE A 8 7.57 0.17 27.53
CA ILE A 8 6.98 -0.09 26.21
C ILE A 8 5.65 0.68 26.06
N GLU A 9 4.77 0.60 27.06
CA GLU A 9 3.50 1.35 27.08
C GLU A 9 3.73 2.84 26.84
N SER A 10 4.62 3.46 27.62
CA SER A 10 4.94 4.89 27.48
C SER A 10 5.53 5.21 26.12
N LEU A 11 6.46 4.40 25.60
CA LEU A 11 7.02 4.59 24.26
C LEU A 11 5.93 4.66 23.18
N PHE A 12 4.94 3.76 23.24
CA PHE A 12 3.91 3.70 22.23
C PHE A 12 2.82 4.75 22.43
N LEU A 13 2.23 4.84 23.62
CA LEU A 13 1.10 5.73 23.89
C LEU A 13 1.52 7.20 23.99
N ASP A 14 2.59 7.49 24.72
CA ASP A 14 2.96 8.89 25.01
C ASP A 14 3.77 9.52 23.87
N TYR A 15 4.46 8.71 23.05
CA TYR A 15 5.35 9.21 22.00
C TYR A 15 4.95 8.75 20.59
N LEU A 16 4.99 7.45 20.29
CA LEU A 16 4.81 6.99 18.90
C LEU A 16 3.39 7.19 18.38
N PHE A 17 2.37 7.12 19.23
CA PHE A 17 0.97 7.25 18.84
C PHE A 17 0.41 8.67 18.96
N LEU A 18 1.19 9.63 19.49
CA LEU A 18 0.78 11.03 19.56
C LEU A 18 0.27 11.59 18.21
N PRO A 19 0.90 11.31 17.05
CA PRO A 19 0.37 11.76 15.76
C PRO A 19 -0.95 11.08 15.39
N PHE A 20 -1.14 9.82 15.77
CA PHE A 20 -2.37 9.06 15.50
C PHE A 20 -3.52 9.55 16.37
N ASP A 21 -3.26 9.93 17.62
CA ASP A 21 -4.25 10.57 18.49
C ASP A 21 -4.67 11.95 17.96
N ALA A 22 -3.71 12.72 17.45
CA ALA A 22 -4.00 13.99 16.79
C ALA A 22 -4.91 13.80 15.57
N LEU A 23 -4.64 12.82 14.70
CA LEU A 23 -5.50 12.50 13.55
C LEU A 23 -6.88 12.01 13.98
N ARG A 24 -6.95 11.16 15.02
CA ARG A 24 -8.22 10.62 15.53
C ARG A 24 -9.12 11.69 16.13
N SER A 25 -8.53 12.71 16.77
CA SER A 25 -9.29 13.79 17.41
C SER A 25 -9.88 14.81 16.43
N MET A 26 -9.57 14.70 15.13
CA MET A 26 -10.15 15.57 14.10
C MET A 26 -11.61 15.22 13.81
N ASP A 27 -12.48 16.24 13.76
CA ASP A 27 -13.90 16.08 13.39
C ASP A 27 -14.10 15.87 11.88
N ASN A 28 -13.17 16.37 11.06
CA ASN A 28 -13.26 16.25 9.61
C ASN A 28 -12.82 14.86 9.16
N TRP A 29 -13.78 14.06 8.68
CA TRP A 29 -13.57 12.71 8.18
C TRP A 29 -12.41 12.57 7.19
N TRP A 30 -12.23 13.53 6.27
CA TRP A 30 -11.13 13.48 5.30
C TRP A 30 -9.76 13.66 5.98
N ALA A 31 -9.69 14.58 6.94
CA ALA A 31 -8.46 14.89 7.66
C ALA A 31 -8.08 13.73 8.60
N SER A 32 -9.04 13.15 9.33
CA SER A 32 -8.80 11.99 10.21
C SER A 32 -8.32 10.75 9.43
N ASN A 33 -8.65 10.67 8.14
CA ASN A 33 -8.25 9.58 7.24
C ASN A 33 -7.08 9.94 6.32
N ALA A 34 -6.39 11.07 6.51
CA ALA A 34 -5.33 11.54 5.61
C ALA A 34 -4.23 10.49 5.36
N LEU A 35 -3.84 9.74 6.39
CA LEU A 35 -2.85 8.68 6.31
C LEU A 35 -3.34 7.48 5.47
N ASN A 36 -4.63 7.13 5.56
CA ASN A 36 -5.24 6.09 4.73
C ASN A 36 -5.24 6.51 3.25
N TRP A 37 -5.63 7.77 2.97
CA TRP A 37 -5.60 8.33 1.63
C TRP A 37 -4.20 8.36 1.04
N PHE A 38 -3.20 8.71 1.85
CA PHE A 38 -1.79 8.67 1.45
C PHE A 38 -1.36 7.26 1.01
N PHE A 39 -1.59 6.25 1.84
CA PHE A 39 -1.22 4.86 1.47
C PHE A 39 -2.01 4.34 0.27
N MET A 40 -3.30 4.64 0.18
CA MET A 40 -4.12 4.28 -0.98
C MET A 40 -3.59 4.92 -2.26
N SER A 41 -3.16 6.18 -2.21
CA SER A 41 -2.57 6.88 -3.36
C SER A 41 -1.27 6.26 -3.83
N ILE A 42 -0.39 5.84 -2.89
CA ILE A 42 0.85 5.13 -3.21
C ILE A 42 0.54 3.80 -3.88
N GLY A 43 -0.38 3.02 -3.32
CA GLY A 43 -0.81 1.74 -3.87
C GLY A 43 -1.39 1.89 -5.28
N ALA A 44 -2.23 2.90 -5.49
CA ALA A 44 -2.80 3.22 -6.79
C ALA A 44 -1.71 3.62 -7.81
N ALA A 45 -0.76 4.47 -7.42
CA ALA A 45 0.35 4.87 -8.29
C ALA A 45 1.23 3.67 -8.70
N ALA A 46 1.57 2.79 -7.74
CA ALA A 46 2.32 1.57 -8.01
C ALA A 46 1.55 0.62 -8.95
N MET A 47 0.24 0.46 -8.75
CA MET A 47 -0.61 -0.34 -9.63
C MET A 47 -0.67 0.22 -11.06
N ILE A 48 -0.88 1.54 -11.20
CA ILE A 48 -0.89 2.21 -12.51
C ILE A 48 0.46 2.01 -13.22
N TYR A 49 1.57 2.23 -12.51
CA TYR A 49 2.90 2.00 -13.04
C TYR A 49 3.05 0.57 -13.58
N TRP A 50 2.65 -0.45 -12.82
CA TRP A 50 2.75 -1.83 -13.28
C TRP A 50 1.85 -2.15 -14.47
N MET A 51 0.63 -1.61 -14.51
CA MET A 51 -0.25 -1.77 -15.67
C MET A 51 0.35 -1.15 -16.93
N LEU A 52 1.04 0.00 -16.82
CA LEU A 52 1.74 0.63 -17.94
C LEU A 52 2.95 -0.19 -18.40
N GLN A 53 3.70 -0.79 -17.47
CA GLN A 53 4.80 -1.70 -17.82
C GLN A 53 4.28 -2.90 -18.62
N LEU A 54 3.23 -3.58 -18.13
CA LEU A 54 2.63 -4.72 -18.83
C LEU A 54 2.12 -4.33 -20.23
N LYS A 55 1.47 -3.18 -20.36
CA LYS A 55 1.06 -2.64 -21.66
C LYS A 55 2.26 -2.44 -22.58
N SER A 56 3.34 -1.82 -22.10
CA SER A 56 4.55 -1.59 -22.90
C SER A 56 5.18 -2.89 -23.41
N PHE A 57 5.18 -3.95 -22.60
CA PHE A 57 5.66 -5.27 -23.03
C PHE A 57 4.72 -5.93 -24.05
N ASN A 58 3.40 -5.82 -23.86
CA ASN A 58 2.44 -6.33 -24.83
C ASN A 58 2.55 -5.62 -26.18
N ASP A 59 2.81 -4.32 -26.16
CA ASP A 59 2.89 -3.47 -27.36
C ASP A 59 4.26 -3.57 -28.08
N SER A 60 5.29 -4.16 -27.44
CA SER A 60 6.63 -4.31 -28.04
C SER A 60 6.68 -5.33 -29.18
N GLY A 61 5.70 -6.24 -29.26
CA GLY A 61 5.64 -7.27 -30.30
C GLY A 61 6.72 -8.35 -30.18
N GLU A 62 7.53 -8.34 -29.11
CA GLU A 62 8.57 -9.35 -28.88
C GLU A 62 8.04 -10.64 -28.22
N GLU A 63 6.80 -10.63 -27.75
CA GLU A 63 6.18 -11.81 -27.14
C GLU A 63 5.77 -12.82 -28.21
N ASN A 64 6.29 -14.05 -28.12
CA ASN A 64 5.82 -15.16 -28.93
C ASN A 64 4.41 -15.58 -28.44
N LYS A 65 3.41 -15.33 -29.28
CA LYS A 65 2.00 -15.65 -29.03
C LYS A 65 1.51 -16.88 -29.81
N ASP A 66 2.44 -17.67 -30.36
CA ASP A 66 2.10 -18.91 -31.06
C ASP A 66 1.49 -19.90 -30.07
N VAL A 67 0.30 -20.40 -30.42
CA VAL A 67 -0.41 -21.38 -29.60
C VAL A 67 0.24 -22.74 -29.82
N SER A 68 0.91 -23.29 -28.79
CA SER A 68 1.34 -24.69 -28.79
C SER A 68 0.15 -25.62 -28.54
N ALA A 69 -0.76 -25.72 -29.51
CA ALA A 69 -1.83 -26.70 -29.45
C ALA A 69 -1.25 -28.08 -29.82
N HIS A 70 -1.42 -29.07 -28.93
CA HIS A 70 -1.08 -30.44 -29.26
C HIS A 70 -2.09 -30.94 -30.30
N SER A 71 -1.61 -31.41 -31.46
CA SER A 71 -2.44 -32.12 -32.42
C SER A 71 -3.01 -33.38 -31.77
N TYR A 72 -4.34 -33.55 -31.78
CA TYR A 72 -5.06 -34.75 -31.30
C TYR A 72 -5.30 -35.78 -32.43
N ILE A 73 -4.75 -35.52 -33.62
CA ILE A 73 -4.74 -36.43 -34.77
C ILE A 73 -3.42 -37.19 -34.79
#